data_AF-A0A0B8NSX1-F1
#
_entry.id   AF-A0A0B8NSX1-F1
#
_cell.length_a   1.000
_cell.length_b   1.000
_cell.length_c   1.000
_cell.angle_alpha   90.00
_cell.angle_beta   90.00
_cell.angle_gamma   90.00
#
_symmetry.space_group_name_H-M   'P 1'
#
loop_
_entity.id
_entity.type
_entity.pdbx_description
1 polymer ?
#
loop_
_entity_poly.entity_id
_entity_poly.type
_entity_poly.pdbx_seq_one_letter_code
_entity_poly.pdbx_strand_id
1 'polypeptide(L)'
;MADRYARYGNLFCREYLAQLYKTKDEDGNYRGGPAYYMEKGLGMRWMGVLFSIFLIIAFGLVFNSVQANSIASAMNTAFGIEPWVAGVAVAVLSAFVIFGGIRKIARTAELIVPVMALAYLVLAFYVMFSNIEKVPEIISLIFKSAFGLQEAAAGGAGYAIAQALINGIKRGLFSNEAGMGSAPNAAASATPYPPHPASQGYVQMLGVFTDTIVICTATVAIILVSGEYVPHGEITGIELTQRALSAEVGSWVVSLLL
;
A
#
# COMPACT_ATOMS: atom_id res chain seq x y z
N MET A 1 -13.72 -16.20 4.15
CA MET A 1 -13.39 -15.93 5.56
C MET A 1 -12.07 -16.61 5.97
N ALA A 2 -11.86 -17.90 5.68
CA ALA A 2 -10.60 -18.61 5.93
C ALA A 2 -9.36 -17.96 5.28
N ASP A 3 -9.46 -17.47 4.04
CA ASP A 3 -8.34 -16.82 3.34
C ASP A 3 -7.96 -15.45 3.95
N ARG A 4 -8.91 -14.79 4.64
CA ARG A 4 -8.67 -13.51 5.32
C ARG A 4 -7.90 -13.75 6.63
N TYR A 5 -8.30 -14.75 7.43
CA TYR A 5 -7.57 -15.17 8.63
C TYR A 5 -6.17 -15.72 8.32
N ALA A 6 -6.02 -16.48 7.23
CA ALA A 6 -4.71 -16.96 6.79
C ALA A 6 -3.76 -15.82 6.42
N ARG A 7 -4.24 -14.76 5.76
CA ARG A 7 -3.41 -13.58 5.43
C ARG A 7 -2.99 -12.79 6.66
N TYR A 8 -3.93 -12.45 7.55
CA TYR A 8 -3.63 -11.74 8.79
C TYR A 8 -2.74 -12.57 9.73
N GLY A 9 -2.97 -13.89 9.82
CA GLY A 9 -2.10 -14.81 10.55
C GLY A 9 -0.69 -14.89 9.94
N ASN A 10 -0.58 -14.98 8.62
CA ASN A 10 0.73 -15.01 7.94
C ASN A 10 1.50 -13.69 8.09
N LEU A 11 0.81 -12.54 8.05
CA LEU A 11 1.39 -11.23 8.36
C LEU A 11 1.95 -11.22 9.79
N PHE A 12 1.11 -11.55 10.77
CA PHE A 12 1.47 -11.60 12.18
C PHE A 12 2.69 -12.50 12.43
N CYS A 13 2.68 -13.73 11.90
CA CYS A 13 3.76 -14.69 12.09
C CYS A 13 5.10 -14.18 11.52
N ARG A 14 5.09 -13.50 10.36
CA ARG A 14 6.32 -12.99 9.74
C ARG A 14 6.96 -11.89 10.58
N GLU A 15 6.16 -10.98 11.11
CA GLU A 15 6.65 -9.91 12.00
C GLU A 15 7.12 -10.46 13.35
N TYR A 16 6.38 -11.43 13.88
CA TYR A 16 6.75 -12.15 15.09
C TYR A 16 8.13 -12.82 14.92
N LEU A 17 8.33 -13.55 13.82
CA LEU A 17 9.61 -14.20 13.51
C LEU A 17 10.73 -13.18 13.28
N ALA A 18 10.43 -12.06 12.62
CA ALA A 18 11.42 -11.01 12.39
C ALA A 18 11.89 -10.36 13.69
N GLN A 19 10.99 -10.14 14.65
CA GLN A 19 11.35 -9.69 16.00
C GLN A 19 12.10 -10.74 16.81
N LEU A 20 11.75 -12.03 16.66
CA LEU A 20 12.39 -13.13 17.39
C LEU A 20 13.83 -13.38 16.92
N TYR A 21 14.07 -13.32 15.60
CA TYR A 21 15.36 -13.64 14.97
C TYR A 21 16.21 -12.40 14.62
N LYS A 22 15.81 -11.20 15.09
CA LYS A 22 16.60 -9.98 14.87
C LYS A 22 17.97 -10.07 15.54
N THR A 23 18.93 -9.38 14.96
CA THR A 23 20.32 -9.31 15.41
C THR A 23 20.69 -7.86 15.61
N LYS A 24 21.50 -7.57 16.62
CA LYS A 24 22.07 -6.24 16.82
C LYS A 24 23.35 -6.14 15.98
N ASP A 25 23.47 -5.09 15.17
CA ASP A 25 24.70 -4.78 14.45
C ASP A 25 25.72 -4.05 15.34
N GLU A 26 26.92 -3.84 14.81
CA GLU A 26 28.04 -3.19 15.53
C GLU A 26 27.72 -1.75 15.92
N ASP A 27 26.89 -1.06 15.13
CA ASP A 27 26.39 0.29 15.39
C ASP A 27 25.24 0.33 16.42
N GLY A 28 24.85 -0.84 16.92
CA GLY A 28 23.81 -1.02 17.92
C GLY A 28 22.38 -0.98 17.39
N ASN A 29 22.17 -0.99 16.08
CA ASN A 29 20.87 -1.06 15.44
C ASN A 29 20.41 -2.51 15.29
N TYR A 30 19.09 -2.72 15.23
CA TYR A 30 18.53 -4.05 14.98
C TYR A 30 18.30 -4.29 13.49
N ARG A 31 18.72 -5.46 13.02
CA ARG A 31 18.46 -5.97 11.66
C ARG A 31 17.78 -7.33 11.76
N GLY A 32 16.82 -7.60 10.89
CA GLY A 32 16.10 -8.87 10.88
C GLY A 32 15.26 -9.02 9.63
N GLY A 33 14.16 -9.77 9.74
CA GLY A 33 13.27 -10.08 8.63
C GLY A 33 13.54 -11.45 8.00
N PRO A 34 13.02 -11.72 6.80
CA PRO A 34 12.93 -13.09 6.30
C PRO A 34 14.24 -13.81 6.09
N ALA A 35 15.26 -13.11 5.61
CA ALA A 35 16.58 -13.70 5.45
C ALA A 35 17.13 -14.24 6.79
N TYR A 36 16.87 -13.54 7.89
CA TYR A 36 17.38 -13.89 9.21
C TYR A 36 16.64 -15.08 9.82
N TYR A 37 15.31 -15.13 9.73
CA TYR A 37 14.60 -16.31 10.23
C TYR A 37 14.78 -17.54 9.33
N MET A 38 15.08 -17.38 8.04
CA MET A 38 15.46 -18.50 7.17
C MET A 38 16.85 -19.03 7.53
N GLU A 39 17.81 -18.15 7.81
CA GLU A 39 19.15 -18.55 8.23
C GLU A 39 19.16 -19.13 9.64
N LYS A 40 18.59 -18.43 10.62
CA LYS A 40 18.70 -18.77 12.05
C LYS A 40 17.60 -19.68 12.55
N GLY A 41 16.40 -19.57 12.01
CA GLY A 41 15.25 -20.38 12.41
C GLY A 41 15.20 -21.72 11.68
N LEU A 42 15.46 -21.72 10.36
CA LEU A 42 15.46 -22.94 9.54
C LEU A 42 16.85 -23.55 9.34
N GLY A 43 17.94 -22.82 9.62
CA GLY A 43 19.30 -23.28 9.30
C GLY A 43 19.63 -23.21 7.80
N MET A 44 18.78 -22.57 6.99
CA MET A 44 18.84 -22.60 5.52
C MET A 44 19.35 -21.25 4.97
N ARG A 45 20.64 -20.96 5.20
CA ARG A 45 21.27 -19.70 4.76
C ARG A 45 21.10 -19.42 3.26
N TRP A 46 21.12 -20.45 2.42
CA TRP A 46 20.94 -20.30 0.97
C TRP A 46 19.58 -19.70 0.59
N MET A 47 18.51 -20.03 1.33
CA MET A 47 17.18 -19.44 1.12
C MET A 47 17.17 -17.96 1.49
N GLY A 48 17.83 -17.62 2.61
CA GLY A 48 17.93 -16.23 3.04
C GLY A 48 18.71 -15.36 2.06
N VAL A 49 19.79 -15.89 1.47
CA VAL A 49 20.56 -15.21 0.41
C VAL A 49 19.71 -15.01 -0.85
N LEU A 50 19.05 -16.09 -1.32
CA LEU A 50 18.19 -16.02 -2.50
C LEU A 50 17.03 -15.03 -2.31
N PHE A 51 16.38 -15.07 -1.14
CA PHE A 51 15.34 -14.13 -0.77
C PHE A 51 15.84 -12.69 -0.77
N SER A 52 17.03 -12.43 -0.22
CA SER A 52 17.62 -11.10 -0.18
C SER A 52 17.88 -10.55 -1.58
N ILE A 53 18.36 -11.38 -2.51
CA ILE A 53 18.58 -10.99 -3.91
C ILE A 53 17.26 -10.58 -4.56
N PHE A 54 16.21 -11.40 -4.43
CA PHE A 54 14.90 -11.06 -4.99
C PHE A 54 14.30 -9.81 -4.35
N LEU A 55 14.47 -9.64 -3.05
CA LEU A 55 13.98 -8.45 -2.34
C LEU A 55 14.69 -7.18 -2.83
N ILE A 56 16.01 -7.22 -3.03
CA ILE A 56 16.79 -6.10 -3.56
C ILE A 56 16.35 -5.74 -4.98
N ILE A 57 16.12 -6.74 -5.85
CA ILE A 57 15.65 -6.48 -7.22
C ILE A 57 14.23 -5.89 -7.18
N ALA A 58 13.32 -6.50 -6.43
CA ALA A 58 11.93 -6.08 -6.35
C ALA A 58 11.82 -4.68 -5.75
N PHE A 59 12.34 -4.44 -4.55
CA PHE A 59 12.17 -3.16 -3.86
C PHE A 59 13.17 -2.11 -4.29
N GLY A 60 14.42 -2.50 -4.53
CA GLY A 60 15.48 -1.58 -4.93
C GLY A 60 15.28 -1.01 -6.34
N LEU A 61 14.75 -1.80 -7.28
CA LEU A 61 14.56 -1.38 -8.67
C LEU A 61 13.09 -1.20 -9.04
N VAL A 62 12.28 -2.26 -8.89
CA VAL A 62 10.92 -2.28 -9.44
C VAL A 62 9.98 -1.34 -8.66
N PHE A 63 9.83 -1.51 -7.34
CA PHE A 63 8.88 -0.69 -6.57
C PHE A 63 9.24 0.80 -6.59
N ASN A 64 10.53 1.13 -6.46
CA ASN A 64 10.99 2.52 -6.55
C ASN A 64 10.61 3.15 -7.90
N SER A 65 10.76 2.42 -9.01
CA SER A 65 10.35 2.93 -10.32
C SER A 65 8.84 3.13 -10.46
N VAL A 66 8.01 2.20 -9.95
CA VAL A 66 6.55 2.32 -9.99
C VAL A 66 6.05 3.52 -9.19
N GLN A 67 6.62 3.75 -8.00
CA GLN A 67 6.25 4.88 -7.15
C GLN A 67 6.74 6.21 -7.72
N ALA A 68 7.97 6.28 -8.20
CA ALA A 68 8.50 7.49 -8.84
C ALA A 68 7.71 7.87 -10.10
N ASN A 69 7.29 6.88 -10.90
CA ASN A 69 6.46 7.11 -12.09
C ASN A 69 5.07 7.65 -11.70
N SER A 70 4.46 7.09 -10.66
CA SER A 70 3.15 7.56 -10.16
C SER A 70 3.23 9.01 -9.67
N ILE A 71 4.27 9.37 -8.91
CA ILE A 71 4.50 10.75 -8.47
C ILE A 71 4.71 11.68 -9.68
N ALA A 72 5.56 11.29 -10.62
CA ALA A 72 5.85 12.09 -11.80
C ALA A 72 4.60 12.33 -12.67
N SER A 73 3.78 11.30 -12.88
CA SER A 73 2.50 11.42 -13.57
C SER A 73 1.55 12.36 -12.83
N ALA A 74 1.43 12.22 -11.51
CA ALA A 74 0.54 13.06 -10.71
C ALA A 74 0.96 14.53 -10.72
N MET A 75 2.27 14.81 -10.66
CA MET A 75 2.83 16.17 -10.77
C MET A 75 2.62 16.78 -12.16
N ASN A 76 2.72 15.96 -13.21
CA ASN A 76 2.44 16.41 -14.57
C ASN A 76 0.96 16.76 -14.75
N THR A 77 0.05 15.90 -14.26
CA THR A 77 -1.39 16.15 -14.33
C THR A 77 -1.82 17.39 -13.54
N ALA A 78 -1.23 17.60 -12.35
CA ALA A 78 -1.62 18.70 -11.47
C ALA A 78 -1.01 20.06 -11.85
N PHE A 79 0.27 20.07 -12.24
CA PHE A 79 1.06 21.29 -12.38
C PHE A 79 1.74 21.43 -13.75
N GLY A 80 1.58 20.44 -14.64
CA GLY A 80 2.28 20.41 -15.93
C GLY A 80 3.80 20.19 -15.81
N ILE A 81 4.29 19.78 -14.63
CA ILE A 81 5.73 19.55 -14.40
C ILE A 81 6.20 18.38 -15.26
N GLU A 82 7.31 18.55 -15.97
CA GLU A 82 7.86 17.47 -16.79
C GLU A 82 8.33 16.29 -15.90
N PRO A 83 8.04 15.03 -16.29
CA PRO A 83 8.30 13.85 -15.45
C PRO A 83 9.74 13.72 -14.95
N TRP A 84 10.74 14.13 -15.75
CA TRP A 84 12.15 14.04 -15.37
C TRP A 84 12.49 15.04 -14.25
N VAL A 85 11.87 16.22 -14.23
CA VAL A 85 12.06 17.23 -13.17
C VAL A 85 11.50 16.71 -11.85
N ALA A 86 10.28 16.18 -11.88
CA ALA A 86 9.67 15.54 -10.71
C ALA A 86 10.52 14.37 -10.20
N GLY A 87 11.04 13.53 -11.11
CA GLY A 87 11.93 12.42 -10.77
C GLY A 87 13.23 12.87 -10.10
N VAL A 88 13.89 13.92 -10.61
CA VAL A 88 15.10 14.48 -9.98
C VAL A 88 14.79 15.05 -8.59
N ALA A 89 13.67 15.77 -8.44
CA ALA A 89 13.27 16.30 -7.14
C ALA A 89 13.03 15.18 -6.12
N VAL A 90 12.29 14.13 -6.50
CA VAL A 90 12.05 12.95 -5.66
C VAL A 90 13.37 12.26 -5.30
N ALA A 91 14.31 12.12 -6.24
CA ALA A 91 15.61 11.52 -5.99
C ALA A 91 16.44 12.32 -4.96
N VAL A 92 16.50 13.65 -5.09
CA VAL A 92 17.22 14.53 -4.17
C VAL A 92 16.60 14.50 -2.76
N LEU A 93 15.27 14.60 -2.67
CA LEU A 93 14.56 14.54 -1.39
C LEU A 93 14.74 13.18 -0.71
N SER A 94 14.62 12.09 -1.48
CA SER A 94 14.82 10.73 -0.98
C SER A 94 16.26 10.52 -0.50
N ALA A 95 17.26 11.01 -1.25
CA ALA A 95 18.66 10.93 -0.86
C ALA A 95 18.92 11.61 0.49
N PHE A 96 18.37 12.81 0.71
CA PHE A 96 18.53 13.52 1.98
C PHE A 96 17.99 12.75 3.20
N VAL A 97 16.91 11.99 3.01
CA VAL A 97 16.31 11.15 4.04
C VAL A 97 17.09 9.85 4.22
N ILE A 98 17.38 9.13 3.13
CA ILE A 98 18.04 7.82 3.14
C ILE A 98 19.46 7.90 3.69
N PHE A 99 20.26 8.89 3.26
CA PHE A 99 21.63 9.07 3.78
C PHE A 99 21.66 9.47 5.27
N GLY A 100 20.53 9.87 5.86
CA GLY A 100 20.40 10.08 7.30
C GLY A 100 20.20 8.79 8.12
N GLY A 101 20.11 7.63 7.47
CA GLY A 101 19.96 6.33 8.12
C GLY A 101 18.54 6.05 8.64
N ILE A 102 18.36 4.87 9.22
CA ILE A 102 17.04 4.32 9.58
C ILE A 102 16.24 5.19 10.54
N ARG A 103 16.91 5.89 11.47
CA ARG A 103 16.25 6.80 12.42
C ARG A 103 15.65 8.02 11.73
N LYS A 104 16.34 8.59 10.72
CA LYS A 104 15.79 9.71 9.95
C LYS A 104 14.62 9.23 9.10
N ILE A 105 14.75 8.07 8.45
CA ILE A 105 13.66 7.45 7.67
C ILE A 105 12.40 7.27 8.54
N ALA A 106 12.54 6.64 9.71
CA ALA A 106 11.43 6.41 10.63
C ALA A 106 10.77 7.73 11.07
N ARG A 107 11.57 8.73 11.49
CA ARG A 107 11.04 10.03 11.93
C ARG A 107 10.31 10.79 10.83
N THR A 108 10.83 10.75 9.60
CA THR A 108 10.15 11.35 8.45
C THR A 108 8.82 10.65 8.18
N ALA A 109 8.79 9.31 8.21
CA ALA A 109 7.57 8.54 8.01
C ALA A 109 6.53 8.78 9.11
N GLU A 110 6.95 8.82 10.38
CA GLU A 110 6.09 9.10 11.54
C GLU A 110 5.40 10.47 11.47
N LEU A 111 6.00 11.44 10.79
CA LEU A 111 5.42 12.77 10.59
C LEU A 111 4.52 12.81 9.35
N ILE A 112 5.00 12.31 8.22
CA ILE A 112 4.31 12.45 6.93
C ILE A 112 3.11 11.51 6.84
N VAL A 113 3.28 10.23 7.21
CA VAL A 113 2.25 9.20 6.96
C VAL A 113 0.94 9.50 7.70
N PRO A 114 0.92 9.87 8.99
CA PRO A 114 -0.34 10.16 9.69
C PRO A 114 -1.04 11.40 9.15
N VAL A 115 -0.28 12.45 8.81
CA VAL A 115 -0.84 13.70 8.26
C VAL A 115 -1.48 13.43 6.89
N MET A 116 -0.77 12.71 6.02
CA MET A 116 -1.27 12.31 4.71
C MET A 116 -2.53 11.45 4.81
N ALA A 117 -2.52 10.41 5.66
CA ALA A 117 -3.67 9.54 5.85
C ALA A 117 -4.89 10.29 6.40
N LEU A 118 -4.68 11.19 7.39
CA LEU A 118 -5.77 11.97 7.97
C LEU A 118 -6.36 12.96 6.97
N ALA A 119 -5.51 13.70 6.24
CA ALA A 119 -5.95 14.63 5.21
C ALA A 119 -6.78 13.92 4.13
N TYR A 120 -6.30 12.77 3.68
CA TYR A 120 -7.02 11.95 2.70
C TYR A 120 -8.36 11.45 3.23
N LEU A 121 -8.42 10.95 4.47
CA LEU A 121 -9.67 10.47 5.06
C LEU A 121 -10.68 11.59 5.29
N VAL A 122 -10.25 12.78 5.71
CA VAL A 122 -11.14 13.94 5.84
C VAL A 122 -11.77 14.26 4.49
N LEU A 123 -10.97 14.25 3.42
CA LEU A 123 -11.47 14.49 2.07
C LEU A 123 -12.43 13.40 1.62
N ALA A 124 -12.09 12.13 1.85
CA ALA A 124 -12.95 11.01 1.52
C ALA A 124 -14.29 11.10 2.24
N PHE A 125 -14.29 11.38 3.55
CA PHE A 125 -15.52 11.55 4.30
C PHE A 125 -16.33 12.75 3.79
N TYR A 126 -15.69 13.87 3.46
CA TYR A 126 -16.37 15.01 2.85
C TYR A 126 -17.11 14.62 1.55
N VAL A 127 -16.43 13.91 0.63
CA VAL A 127 -17.05 13.43 -0.62
C VAL A 127 -18.21 12.47 -0.34
N MET A 128 -18.02 11.53 0.60
CA MET A 128 -19.04 10.53 0.94
C MET A 128 -20.26 11.15 1.61
N PHE A 129 -20.09 12.13 2.50
CA PHE A 129 -21.22 12.84 3.12
C PHE A 129 -21.95 13.74 2.11
N SER A 130 -21.22 14.35 1.18
CA SER A 130 -21.82 15.16 0.10
C SER A 130 -22.63 14.31 -0.88
N ASN A 131 -22.31 13.02 -0.99
CA ASN A 131 -22.99 12.06 -1.87
C ASN A 131 -23.71 10.95 -1.09
N ILE A 132 -24.19 11.24 0.12
CA ILE A 132 -24.69 10.21 1.05
C ILE A 132 -25.80 9.33 0.44
N GLU A 133 -26.59 9.87 -0.48
CA GLU A 133 -27.65 9.14 -1.18
C GLU A 133 -27.12 8.06 -2.14
N LYS A 134 -25.94 8.27 -2.74
CA LYS A 134 -25.29 7.32 -3.66
C LYS A 134 -24.50 6.24 -2.93
N VAL A 135 -24.13 6.47 -1.66
CA VAL A 135 -23.28 5.55 -0.88
C VAL A 135 -23.86 4.13 -0.78
N PRO A 136 -25.16 3.93 -0.45
CA PRO A 136 -25.73 2.59 -0.40
C PRO A 136 -25.67 1.85 -1.74
N GLU A 137 -25.89 2.57 -2.85
CA GLU A 137 -25.84 2.01 -4.20
C GLU A 137 -24.43 1.53 -4.55
N ILE A 138 -23.41 2.32 -4.23
CA ILE A 138 -22.01 1.99 -4.50
C ILE A 138 -21.55 0.79 -3.67
N ILE A 139 -21.92 0.75 -2.38
CA ILE A 139 -21.65 -0.43 -1.55
C ILE A 139 -22.33 -1.65 -2.19
N SER A 140 -23.61 -1.53 -2.59
CA SER A 140 -24.29 -2.63 -3.27
C SER A 140 -23.60 -3.05 -4.58
N LEU A 141 -23.09 -2.11 -5.37
CA LEU A 141 -22.38 -2.39 -6.61
C LEU A 141 -21.09 -3.17 -6.34
N ILE A 142 -20.29 -2.73 -5.37
CA ILE A 142 -19.05 -3.42 -4.96
C ILE A 142 -19.36 -4.86 -4.54
N PHE A 143 -20.39 -5.08 -3.72
CA PHE A 143 -20.78 -6.44 -3.32
C PHE A 143 -21.28 -7.27 -4.52
N LYS A 144 -22.12 -6.72 -5.39
CA LYS A 144 -22.64 -7.44 -6.56
C LYS A 144 -21.53 -7.85 -7.52
N SER A 145 -20.61 -6.95 -7.83
CA SER A 145 -19.46 -7.22 -8.71
C SER A 145 -18.45 -8.18 -8.06
N ALA A 146 -18.18 -8.04 -6.75
CA ALA A 146 -17.25 -8.94 -6.06
C ALA A 146 -17.72 -10.39 -6.00
N PHE A 147 -19.04 -10.62 -5.89
CA PHE A 147 -19.65 -11.95 -5.90
C PHE A 147 -20.12 -12.40 -7.28
N GLY A 148 -19.89 -11.59 -8.32
CA GLY A 148 -20.22 -11.96 -9.69
C GLY A 148 -21.71 -11.99 -10.00
N LEU A 149 -22.57 -11.37 -9.17
CA LEU A 149 -24.02 -11.45 -9.33
C LEU A 149 -24.50 -10.72 -10.59
N GLN A 150 -23.75 -9.70 -11.04
CA GLN A 150 -24.06 -8.94 -12.25
C GLN A 150 -23.51 -9.64 -13.50
N GLU A 151 -22.33 -10.25 -13.39
CA GLU A 151 -21.66 -11.02 -14.44
C GLU A 151 -22.31 -12.41 -14.65
N ALA A 152 -22.95 -12.96 -13.61
CA ALA A 152 -23.74 -14.19 -13.66
C ALA A 152 -25.03 -14.03 -14.47
N ALA A 153 -25.66 -12.86 -14.42
CA ALA A 153 -26.82 -12.54 -15.24
C ALA A 153 -26.46 -12.39 -16.75
N ALA A 154 -25.18 -12.14 -17.07
CA ALA A 154 -24.70 -11.88 -18.43
C ALA A 154 -24.01 -13.08 -19.11
N GLY A 155 -24.04 -14.29 -18.52
CA GLY A 155 -23.58 -15.54 -19.17
C GLY A 155 -22.06 -15.77 -19.25
N GLY A 156 -21.23 -14.83 -18.80
CA GLY A 156 -19.75 -14.89 -18.81
C GLY A 156 -19.08 -14.96 -17.41
N ALA A 157 -19.86 -15.26 -16.37
CA ALA A 157 -19.52 -15.01 -14.97
C ALA A 157 -18.15 -15.52 -14.52
N GLY A 158 -17.81 -16.78 -14.83
CA GLY A 158 -16.63 -17.43 -14.25
C GLY A 158 -15.30 -16.75 -14.60
N TYR A 159 -15.14 -16.35 -15.87
CA TYR A 159 -13.90 -15.70 -16.32
C TYR A 159 -13.78 -14.27 -15.80
N ALA A 160 -14.86 -13.49 -15.84
CA ALA A 160 -14.86 -12.12 -15.36
C ALA A 160 -14.61 -12.04 -13.84
N ILE A 161 -15.26 -12.91 -13.05
CA ILE A 161 -15.05 -13.01 -11.60
C ILE A 161 -13.61 -13.41 -11.29
N ALA A 162 -13.07 -14.42 -12.00
CA ALA A 162 -11.70 -14.85 -11.79
C ALA A 162 -10.70 -13.72 -12.10
N GLN A 163 -10.90 -12.96 -13.18
CA GLN A 163 -10.05 -11.81 -13.52
C GLN A 163 -10.17 -10.68 -12.49
N ALA A 164 -11.38 -10.33 -12.05
CA ALA A 164 -11.60 -9.32 -11.01
C ALA A 164 -10.90 -9.71 -9.70
N LEU A 165 -11.02 -10.99 -9.30
CA LEU A 165 -10.37 -11.52 -8.11
C LEU A 165 -8.85 -11.51 -8.25
N ILE A 166 -8.30 -11.97 -9.37
CA ILE A 166 -6.85 -11.99 -9.61
C ILE A 166 -6.29 -10.56 -9.61
N ASN A 167 -6.93 -9.63 -10.30
CA ASN A 167 -6.49 -8.23 -10.36
C ASN A 167 -6.62 -7.54 -8.99
N GLY A 168 -7.69 -7.82 -8.25
CA GLY A 168 -7.87 -7.34 -6.88
C GLY A 168 -6.82 -7.89 -5.92
N ILE A 169 -6.50 -9.19 -6.00
CA ILE A 169 -5.45 -9.82 -5.19
C ILE A 169 -4.08 -9.22 -5.54
N LYS A 170 -3.75 -9.11 -6.84
CA LYS A 170 -2.49 -8.51 -7.28
C LYS A 170 -2.33 -7.10 -6.73
N ARG A 171 -3.30 -6.22 -7.01
CA ARG A 171 -3.26 -4.83 -6.53
C ARG A 171 -3.24 -4.73 -5.01
N GLY A 172 -4.01 -5.57 -4.31
CA GLY A 172 -4.01 -5.63 -2.85
C GLY A 172 -2.65 -6.03 -2.28
N LEU A 173 -1.99 -7.05 -2.86
CA LEU A 173 -0.63 -7.44 -2.48
C LEU A 173 0.38 -6.32 -2.71
N PHE A 174 0.26 -5.59 -3.83
CA PHE A 174 1.11 -4.42 -4.13
C PHE A 174 0.90 -3.26 -3.16
N SER A 175 -0.32 -3.04 -2.65
CA SER A 175 -0.65 -1.92 -1.76
C SER A 175 -0.13 -2.11 -0.34
N ASN A 176 -0.38 -3.28 0.25
CA ASN A 176 -0.15 -3.52 1.68
C ASN A 176 1.09 -4.38 1.98
N GLU A 177 1.82 -4.74 0.94
CA GLU A 177 3.00 -5.60 0.99
C GLU A 177 2.79 -6.98 1.64
N ALA A 178 1.54 -7.43 1.73
CA ALA A 178 1.19 -8.62 2.48
C ALA A 178 1.79 -9.87 1.86
N GLY A 179 2.88 -10.34 2.44
CA GLY A 179 3.58 -11.54 1.97
C GLY A 179 4.65 -11.31 0.92
N MET A 180 5.04 -10.05 0.66
CA MET A 180 6.29 -9.76 -0.05
C MET A 180 7.53 -9.87 0.84
N GLY A 181 7.36 -9.78 2.17
CA GLY A 181 8.44 -10.01 3.14
C GLY A 181 9.43 -8.85 3.30
N SER A 182 9.09 -7.67 2.77
CA SER A 182 9.78 -6.38 3.03
C SER A 182 9.46 -5.82 4.42
N ALA A 183 8.18 -5.74 4.78
CA ALA A 183 7.69 -5.18 6.04
C ALA A 183 8.39 -5.74 7.30
N PRO A 184 8.69 -7.06 7.39
CA PRO A 184 9.38 -7.60 8.56
C PRO A 184 10.81 -7.09 8.77
N ASN A 185 11.47 -6.55 7.73
CA ASN A 185 12.77 -5.90 7.90
C ASN A 185 12.65 -4.62 8.73
N ALA A 186 11.61 -3.82 8.47
CA ALA A 186 11.33 -2.60 9.20
C ALA A 186 10.87 -2.92 10.63
N ALA A 187 9.96 -3.88 10.78
CA ALA A 187 9.52 -4.30 12.10
C ALA A 187 10.67 -4.83 12.94
N ALA A 188 11.63 -5.59 12.40
CA ALA A 188 12.80 -6.04 13.15
C ALA A 188 13.64 -4.89 13.73
N SER A 189 13.68 -3.74 13.06
CA SER A 189 14.37 -2.55 13.56
C SER A 189 13.65 -1.87 14.73
N ALA A 190 12.34 -2.13 14.89
CA ALA A 190 11.53 -1.52 15.92
C ALA A 190 11.80 -2.11 17.31
N THR A 191 11.66 -1.24 18.32
CA THR A 191 11.60 -1.64 19.73
C THR A 191 10.12 -1.71 20.15
N PRO A 192 9.54 -2.91 20.29
CA PRO A 192 8.12 -3.06 20.57
C PRO A 192 7.74 -2.61 21.99
N TYR A 193 6.54 -2.04 22.11
CA TYR A 193 5.88 -1.80 23.39
C TYR A 193 4.45 -2.37 23.32
N PRO A 194 4.05 -3.31 24.20
CA PRO A 194 4.88 -4.00 25.20
C PRO A 194 6.04 -4.80 24.56
N PRO A 195 7.13 -5.10 25.30
CA PRO A 195 8.36 -5.70 24.78
C PRO A 195 8.18 -7.19 24.47
N HIS A 196 7.37 -7.49 23.47
CA HIS A 196 7.06 -8.84 23.01
C HIS A 196 6.95 -8.86 21.48
N PRO A 197 7.47 -9.88 20.78
CA PRO A 197 7.40 -9.97 19.31
C PRO A 197 5.98 -9.84 18.74
N ALA A 198 4.97 -10.33 19.47
CA ALA A 198 3.56 -10.22 19.09
C ALA A 198 3.09 -8.78 18.85
N SER A 199 3.67 -7.80 19.56
CA SER A 199 3.29 -6.40 19.43
C SER A 199 3.50 -5.89 18.00
N GLN A 200 4.61 -6.27 17.35
CA GLN A 200 4.86 -5.89 15.95
C GLN A 200 3.92 -6.63 14.98
N GLY A 201 3.56 -7.89 15.29
CA GLY A 201 2.56 -8.62 14.53
C GLY A 201 1.21 -7.91 14.49
N TYR A 202 0.74 -7.38 15.63
CA TYR A 202 -0.50 -6.61 15.69
C TYR A 202 -0.40 -5.26 14.98
N VAL A 203 0.73 -4.55 15.11
CA VAL A 203 0.96 -3.28 14.40
C VAL A 203 0.89 -3.49 12.89
N GLN A 204 1.50 -4.54 12.35
CA GLN A 204 1.42 -4.83 10.92
C GLN A 204 0.01 -5.20 10.47
N MET A 205 -0.72 -6.01 11.27
CA MET A 205 -2.13 -6.30 10.96
C MET A 205 -2.98 -5.03 10.90
N LEU A 206 -2.76 -4.09 11.83
CA LEU A 206 -3.42 -2.78 11.82
C LEU A 206 -3.02 -1.94 10.61
N GLY A 207 -1.74 -1.95 10.23
CA GLY A 207 -1.25 -1.26 9.04
C GLY A 207 -1.94 -1.73 7.77
N VAL A 208 -1.98 -3.05 7.54
CA VAL A 208 -2.67 -3.65 6.39
C VAL A 208 -4.19 -3.40 6.42
N PHE A 209 -4.80 -3.46 7.60
CA PHE A 209 -6.21 -3.12 7.76
C PHE A 209 -6.48 -1.66 7.35
N THR A 210 -5.67 -0.73 7.85
CA THR A 210 -5.83 0.70 7.57
C THR A 210 -5.64 0.98 6.08
N ASP A 211 -4.57 0.46 5.47
CA ASP A 211 -4.31 0.62 4.04
C ASP A 211 -5.45 0.04 3.19
N THR A 212 -5.72 -1.26 3.33
CA THR A 212 -6.62 -1.95 2.40
C THR A 212 -8.10 -1.71 2.70
N ILE A 213 -8.51 -1.74 3.98
CA ILE A 213 -9.93 -1.65 4.33
C ILE A 213 -10.38 -0.20 4.44
N VAL A 214 -9.54 0.69 4.95
CA VAL A 214 -9.94 2.09 5.17
C VAL A 214 -9.55 2.93 3.96
N ILE A 215 -8.27 3.04 3.64
CA ILE A 215 -7.77 3.97 2.62
C ILE A 215 -8.16 3.51 1.21
N CYS A 216 -7.84 2.29 0.81
CA CYS A 216 -8.16 1.81 -0.54
C CYS A 216 -9.67 1.75 -0.81
N THR A 217 -10.48 1.34 0.18
CA THR A 217 -11.94 1.35 0.04
C THR A 217 -12.47 2.78 -0.12
N ALA A 218 -11.94 3.75 0.64
CA ALA A 218 -12.28 5.16 0.48
C ALA A 218 -11.93 5.66 -0.93
N THR A 219 -10.76 5.30 -1.46
CA THR A 219 -10.35 5.64 -2.84
C THR A 219 -11.33 5.08 -3.87
N VAL A 220 -11.69 3.80 -3.75
CA VAL A 220 -12.65 3.17 -4.67
C VAL A 220 -14.02 3.84 -4.57
N ALA A 221 -14.47 4.17 -3.36
CA ALA A 221 -15.74 4.86 -3.16
C ALA A 221 -15.75 6.24 -3.84
N ILE A 222 -14.70 7.05 -3.66
CA ILE A 222 -14.55 8.35 -4.35
C ILE A 222 -14.61 8.17 -5.87
N ILE A 223 -13.84 7.23 -6.42
CA ILE A 223 -13.80 6.97 -7.86
C ILE A 223 -15.20 6.61 -8.39
N LEU A 224 -15.93 5.74 -7.70
CA LEU A 224 -17.27 5.32 -8.13
C LEU A 224 -18.33 6.42 -7.94
N VAL A 225 -18.25 7.21 -6.87
CA VAL A 225 -19.16 8.35 -6.63
C VAL A 225 -19.02 9.40 -7.73
N SER A 226 -17.79 9.68 -8.16
CA SER A 226 -17.46 10.72 -9.15
C SER A 226 -18.02 10.46 -10.55
N GLY A 227 -18.35 9.21 -10.88
CA GLY A 227 -18.77 8.82 -12.23
C GLY A 227 -17.65 8.82 -13.28
N GLU A 228 -16.40 9.16 -12.90
CA GLU A 228 -15.24 9.18 -13.81
C GLU A 228 -14.76 7.77 -14.21
N TYR A 229 -15.20 6.73 -13.50
CA TYR A 229 -14.82 5.36 -13.81
C TYR A 229 -15.51 4.83 -15.07
N VAL A 230 -14.75 4.73 -16.16
CA VAL A 230 -15.17 4.06 -17.40
C VAL A 230 -14.49 2.70 -17.49
N PRO A 231 -15.25 1.59 -17.59
CA PRO A 231 -14.68 0.27 -17.82
C PRO A 231 -13.82 0.26 -19.09
N HIS A 232 -12.56 -0.20 -18.98
CA HIS A 232 -11.57 -0.20 -20.07
C HIS A 232 -11.21 1.20 -20.63
N GLY A 233 -11.42 2.26 -19.85
CA GLY A 233 -10.98 3.61 -20.22
C GLY A 233 -9.45 3.75 -20.26
N GLU A 234 -8.97 4.77 -20.98
CA GLU A 234 -7.54 5.08 -21.12
C GLU A 234 -6.94 5.63 -19.82
N ILE A 235 -7.75 6.29 -18.99
CA ILE A 235 -7.32 6.94 -17.75
C ILE A 235 -7.39 5.92 -16.61
N THR A 236 -6.25 5.68 -15.97
CA THR A 236 -6.14 4.69 -14.89
C THR A 236 -5.22 5.19 -13.77
N GLY A 237 -5.20 4.46 -12.64
CA GLY A 237 -4.24 4.71 -11.57
C GLY A 237 -4.43 6.06 -10.87
N ILE A 238 -3.34 6.77 -10.67
CA ILE A 238 -3.33 8.04 -9.92
C ILE A 238 -4.09 9.15 -10.66
N GLU A 239 -4.01 9.18 -11.99
CA GLU A 239 -4.71 10.17 -12.80
C GLU A 239 -6.23 10.05 -12.64
N LEU A 240 -6.76 8.82 -12.67
CA LEU A 240 -8.19 8.57 -12.43
C LEU A 240 -8.62 9.06 -11.05
N THR A 241 -7.79 8.82 -10.03
CA THR A 241 -8.07 9.25 -8.65
C THR A 241 -8.08 10.78 -8.54
N GLN A 242 -7.11 11.45 -9.17
CA GLN A 242 -7.05 12.91 -9.21
C GLN A 242 -8.25 13.53 -9.94
N ARG A 243 -8.68 12.93 -11.07
CA ARG A 243 -9.89 13.37 -11.78
C ARG A 243 -11.16 13.20 -10.94
N ALA A 244 -11.33 12.04 -10.32
CA ALA A 244 -12.47 11.78 -9.44
C ALA A 244 -12.56 12.79 -8.29
N LEU A 245 -11.43 13.09 -7.66
CA LEU A 245 -11.35 14.07 -6.57
C LEU A 245 -11.59 15.50 -7.05
N SER A 246 -11.05 15.87 -8.22
CA SER A 246 -11.28 17.17 -8.86
C SER A 246 -12.76 17.39 -9.19
N ALA A 247 -13.45 16.34 -9.67
CA ALA A 247 -14.87 16.38 -9.99
C ALA A 247 -15.74 16.61 -8.74
N GLU A 248 -15.38 16.00 -7.61
CA GLU A 248 -16.18 16.05 -6.38
C GLU A 248 -15.89 17.26 -5.48
N VAL A 249 -14.65 17.73 -5.45
CA VAL A 249 -14.20 18.75 -4.48
C VAL A 249 -13.68 20.01 -5.16
N GLY A 250 -13.35 19.94 -6.46
CA GLY A 250 -12.79 21.02 -7.25
C GLY A 250 -11.29 20.84 -7.50
N SER A 251 -10.79 21.55 -8.51
CA SER A 251 -9.42 21.41 -9.03
C SER A 251 -8.31 21.73 -8.01
N TRP A 252 -8.60 22.56 -7.00
CA TRP A 252 -7.65 22.91 -5.95
C TRP A 252 -7.17 21.70 -5.15
N VAL A 253 -7.99 20.65 -5.06
CA VAL A 253 -7.67 19.46 -4.25
C VAL A 253 -6.57 18.61 -4.89
N VAL A 254 -6.45 18.67 -6.22
CA VAL A 254 -5.38 18.00 -6.98
C VAL A 254 -4.02 18.57 -6.59
N SER A 255 -3.95 19.85 -6.22
CA SER A 255 -2.75 20.50 -5.72
C SER A 255 -2.47 20.26 -4.23
N LEU A 256 -3.49 19.89 -3.44
CA LEU A 256 -3.39 19.67 -2.00
C LEU A 256 -2.89 18.25 -1.64
N LEU A 257 -3.18 17.26 -2.48
CA LEU A 257 -2.92 15.84 -2.21
C LEU A 257 -1.59 15.31 -2.80
N LEU A 258 -0.74 16.20 -3.27
CA LEU A 258 0.58 15.93 -3.85
C LEU A 258 1.70 16.39 -2.92
#